data_AF-A0A1S2KLI8-F1
#
_entry.id   AF-A0A1S2KLI8-F1
#
_cell.length_a   1.000
_cell.length_b   1.000
_cell.length_c   1.000
_cell.angle_alpha   90.00
_cell.angle_beta   90.00
_cell.angle_gamma   90.00
#
_symmetry.space_group_name_H-M   'P 1'
#
loop_
_entity.id
_entity.type
_entity.pdbx_description
1 polymer ?
#
loop_
_entity_poly.entity_id
_entity_poly.type
_entity_poly.pdbx_seq_one_letter_code
_entity_poly.pdbx_strand_id
1 'polypeptide(L)'
;MAAPHWLGEPPHDPADLAAWALSRIAATAAEDARVQASVELTYAPRDAEPDLGGRYGPRPVSERPEPRPAEARTIRLTGVSTRTLREEDSDEPWAALLDPARLVRGIGEVLSARRTEDGTVELTLAPHPLFASPEDPWLPPGAGTLTVRVDPATGFLTAAELTDAHGTLATARLTGLHTEAAPSSPDAARTLARMARTLLEPARLRAEVRVDAETHEDLTFTPVPSERSWTVTCAAGTLTLTGDYEPDQTSPAAARLAELLTPARIVSHLAHVTHSSPTSIAATVRPLRTFPFSAWAPDDALTCHFTVDEATGVLLTARATEGDRTLFHHVVTLLPT
;
A
#
# COMPACT_ATOMS: atom_id res chain seq x y z
N MET A 1 18.83 -24.18 -13.35
CA MET A 1 18.64 -22.73 -13.54
C MET A 1 17.32 -22.37 -12.91
N ALA A 2 17.28 -21.41 -11.99
CA ALA A 2 16.01 -20.92 -11.46
C ALA A 2 15.21 -20.30 -12.62
N ALA A 3 13.91 -20.61 -12.70
CA ALA A 3 13.06 -19.91 -13.66
C ALA A 3 13.04 -18.42 -13.30
N PRO A 4 13.13 -17.51 -14.28
CA PRO A 4 13.07 -16.08 -14.01
C PRO A 4 11.74 -15.75 -13.31
N HIS A 5 11.78 -14.81 -12.37
CA HIS A 5 10.59 -14.31 -11.70
C HIS A 5 9.56 -13.85 -12.74
N TRP A 6 8.27 -14.06 -12.50
CA TRP A 6 7.23 -13.79 -13.49
C TRP A 6 7.11 -12.31 -13.87
N LEU A 7 7.59 -11.41 -13.01
CA LEU A 7 7.68 -9.97 -13.27
C LEU A 7 8.88 -9.62 -14.19
N GLY A 8 9.70 -10.61 -14.55
CA GLY A 8 10.95 -10.42 -15.25
C GLY A 8 12.04 -9.80 -14.37
N GLU A 9 13.18 -9.53 -14.99
CA GLU A 9 14.25 -8.74 -14.37
C GLU A 9 13.78 -7.29 -14.16
N PRO A 10 14.31 -6.58 -13.14
CA PRO A 10 14.09 -5.15 -13.02
C PRO A 10 14.44 -4.45 -14.34
N PRO A 11 13.74 -3.37 -14.74
CA PRO A 11 14.07 -2.58 -15.92
C PRO A 11 15.19 -1.56 -15.63
N HIS A 12 15.76 -0.96 -16.68
CA HIS A 12 16.84 0.04 -16.56
C HIS A 12 16.33 1.48 -16.51
N ASP A 13 15.18 1.74 -17.13
CA ASP A 13 14.53 3.05 -17.08
C ASP A 13 14.01 3.33 -15.65
N PRO A 14 14.28 4.52 -15.07
CA PRO A 14 13.85 4.84 -13.70
C PRO A 14 12.34 4.80 -13.47
N ALA A 15 11.52 5.24 -14.43
CA ALA A 15 10.07 5.27 -14.27
C ALA A 15 9.49 3.85 -14.32
N ASP A 16 9.94 3.05 -15.29
CA ASP A 16 9.59 1.63 -15.35
C ASP A 16 10.09 0.86 -14.11
N LEU A 17 11.26 1.24 -13.57
CA LEU A 17 11.84 0.61 -12.38
C LEU A 17 11.02 0.92 -11.13
N ALA A 18 10.51 2.15 -10.98
CA ALA A 18 9.60 2.51 -9.91
C ALA A 18 8.32 1.67 -9.96
N ALA A 19 7.69 1.56 -11.14
CA ALA A 19 6.50 0.75 -11.35
C ALA A 19 6.75 -0.74 -11.09
N TRP A 20 7.89 -1.26 -11.53
CA TRP A 20 8.32 -2.62 -11.28
C TRP A 20 8.54 -2.90 -9.79
N ALA A 21 9.19 -1.98 -9.07
CA ALA A 21 9.48 -2.16 -7.65
C ALA A 21 8.21 -2.10 -6.80
N LEU A 22 7.29 -1.17 -7.08
CA LEU A 22 5.97 -1.15 -6.44
C LEU A 22 5.17 -2.42 -6.75
N SER A 23 5.23 -2.91 -7.98
CA SER A 23 4.61 -4.18 -8.38
C SER A 23 5.17 -5.34 -7.55
N ARG A 24 6.48 -5.38 -7.33
CA ARG A 24 7.13 -6.43 -6.53
C ARG A 24 6.77 -6.33 -5.06
N ILE A 25 6.75 -5.13 -4.49
CA ILE A 25 6.30 -4.86 -3.12
C ILE A 25 4.86 -5.34 -2.93
N ALA A 26 3.95 -4.99 -3.84
CA ALA A 26 2.54 -5.38 -3.78
C ALA A 26 2.34 -6.89 -3.90
N ALA A 27 3.10 -7.55 -4.78
CA ALA A 27 3.06 -9.01 -4.94
C ALA A 27 3.32 -9.77 -3.64
N THR A 28 4.13 -9.21 -2.71
CA THR A 28 4.42 -9.85 -1.41
C THR A 28 3.17 -10.09 -0.55
N ALA A 29 2.08 -9.34 -0.76
CA ALA A 29 0.82 -9.53 -0.03
C ALA A 29 0.08 -10.82 -0.44
N ALA A 30 0.38 -11.38 -1.62
CA ALA A 30 -0.12 -12.70 -2.06
C ALA A 30 0.82 -13.86 -1.68
N GLU A 31 1.98 -13.58 -1.07
CA GLU A 31 3.01 -14.56 -0.73
C GLU A 31 3.03 -14.81 0.78
N ASP A 32 3.05 -16.08 1.21
CA ASP A 32 3.15 -16.47 2.63
C ASP A 32 4.53 -17.07 2.94
N ALA A 33 5.57 -16.27 2.81
CA ALA A 33 6.91 -16.70 3.16
C ALA A 33 7.05 -16.82 4.69
N ARG A 34 7.66 -17.93 5.14
CA ARG A 34 8.12 -18.07 6.52
C ARG A 34 9.57 -17.63 6.58
N VAL A 35 9.86 -16.71 7.50
CA VAL A 35 11.16 -16.05 7.54
C VAL A 35 11.83 -16.23 8.89
N GLN A 36 13.14 -16.42 8.84
CA GLN A 36 14.04 -16.18 9.96
C GLN A 36 14.88 -14.97 9.59
N ALA A 37 14.88 -13.94 10.44
CA ALA A 37 15.50 -12.68 10.12
C ALA A 37 16.20 -12.07 11.33
N SER A 38 17.24 -11.28 11.07
CA SER A 38 17.85 -10.38 12.04
C SER A 38 17.74 -8.96 11.52
N VAL A 39 17.06 -8.11 12.29
CA VAL A 39 16.82 -6.71 11.94
C VAL A 39 17.60 -5.83 12.91
N GLU A 40 18.36 -4.90 12.38
CA GLU A 40 18.97 -3.81 13.14
C GLU A 40 18.13 -2.56 12.96
N LEU A 41 17.61 -2.01 14.06
CA LEU A 41 16.91 -0.74 14.11
C LEU A 41 17.83 0.28 14.79
N THR A 42 18.02 1.44 14.19
CA THR A 42 18.77 2.54 14.79
C THR A 42 17.99 3.83 14.68
N TYR A 43 17.84 4.53 15.81
CA TYR A 43 17.26 5.87 15.86
C TYR A 43 18.34 6.92 16.05
N ALA A 44 18.27 7.99 15.26
CA ALA A 44 19.17 9.11 15.42
C ALA A 44 18.86 9.85 16.74
N PRO A 45 19.88 10.33 17.47
CA PRO A 45 19.67 11.13 18.65
C PRO A 45 18.98 12.46 18.25
N ARG A 46 18.01 12.88 19.06
CA ARG A 46 17.27 14.14 18.89
C ARG A 46 17.05 14.81 20.24
N ASP A 47 17.16 16.13 20.23
CA ASP A 47 16.90 16.97 21.42
C ASP A 47 15.40 17.11 21.71
N ALA A 48 14.55 16.87 20.72
CA ALA A 48 13.09 16.88 20.82
C ALA A 48 12.49 15.80 19.90
N GLU A 49 11.30 15.31 20.24
CA GLU A 49 10.57 14.37 19.39
C GLU A 49 10.18 15.06 18.06
N PRO A 50 10.47 14.45 16.90
CA PRO A 50 10.13 15.03 15.61
C PRO A 50 8.62 15.08 15.41
N ASP A 51 8.12 16.22 14.92
CA ASP A 51 6.72 16.35 14.53
C ASP A 51 6.51 15.70 13.15
N LEU A 52 6.05 14.45 13.17
CA LEU A 52 5.77 13.66 11.96
C LEU A 52 4.28 13.56 11.64
N GLY A 53 3.41 14.24 12.40
CA GLY A 53 1.97 14.12 12.23
C GLY A 53 1.41 14.88 11.03
N GLY A 54 2.20 15.76 10.42
CA GLY A 54 1.80 16.53 9.24
C GLY A 54 0.54 17.35 9.53
N ARG A 55 -0.48 17.25 8.66
CA ARG A 55 -1.75 17.98 8.84
C ARG A 55 -2.55 17.56 10.08
N TYR A 56 -2.26 16.39 10.65
CA TYR A 56 -2.96 15.87 11.83
C TYR A 56 -2.38 16.42 13.14
N GLY A 57 -1.28 17.17 13.05
CA GLY A 57 -0.57 17.71 14.20
C GLY A 57 0.26 16.63 14.93
N PRO A 58 1.10 17.05 15.89
CA PRO A 58 1.98 16.15 16.61
C PRO A 58 1.19 15.09 17.36
N ARG A 59 1.75 13.87 17.46
CA ARG A 59 1.16 12.81 18.29
C ARG A 59 0.97 13.32 19.73
N PRO A 60 -0.12 12.93 20.42
CA PRO A 60 -0.31 13.32 21.81
C PRO A 60 0.85 12.74 22.64
N VAL A 61 1.77 13.64 23.01
CA VAL A 61 2.94 13.34 23.82
C VAL A 61 2.45 12.93 25.22
N SER A 62 2.44 11.64 25.52
CA SER A 62 2.28 11.17 26.89
C SER A 62 3.58 11.48 27.65
N GLU A 63 3.61 12.66 28.27
CA GLU A 63 4.69 13.21 29.11
C GLU A 63 5.93 13.72 28.35
N ARG A 64 6.50 14.83 28.86
CA ARG A 64 7.58 15.64 28.26
C ARG A 64 8.52 14.84 27.37
N PRO A 65 8.89 15.33 26.17
CA PRO A 65 9.84 14.65 25.31
C PRO A 65 11.18 14.53 26.04
N GLU A 66 11.46 13.35 26.57
CA GLU A 66 12.78 13.03 27.07
C GLU A 66 13.71 12.87 25.86
N PRO A 67 14.94 13.40 25.91
CA PRO A 67 15.90 13.22 24.85
C PRO A 67 16.10 11.72 24.62
N ARG A 68 15.81 11.25 23.40
CA ARG A 68 15.95 9.84 23.05
C ARG A 68 17.43 9.57 22.78
N PRO A 69 18.15 8.78 23.62
CA PRO A 69 19.52 8.43 23.33
C PRO A 69 19.56 7.61 22.02
N ALA A 70 20.71 7.64 21.33
CA ALA A 70 20.92 6.80 20.16
C ALA A 70 20.71 5.32 20.56
N GLU A 71 19.60 4.74 20.13
CA GLU A 71 19.20 3.38 20.47
C GLU A 71 19.35 2.52 19.23
N ALA A 72 20.38 1.67 19.25
CA ALA A 72 20.54 0.59 18.29
C ALA A 72 19.98 -0.69 18.92
N ARG A 73 19.00 -1.30 18.27
CA ARG A 73 18.34 -2.52 18.75
C ARG A 73 18.43 -3.60 17.67
N THR A 74 18.92 -4.77 18.04
CA THR A 74 18.89 -5.95 17.19
C THR A 74 17.71 -6.83 17.58
N ILE A 75 16.87 -7.15 16.61
CA ILE A 75 15.69 -7.99 16.78
C ILE A 75 15.90 -9.28 15.98
N ARG A 76 15.71 -10.42 16.64
CA ARG A 76 15.79 -11.74 16.00
C ARG A 76 14.38 -12.32 15.86
N LEU A 77 14.03 -12.64 14.63
CA LEU A 77 12.74 -13.16 14.23
C LEU A 77 12.92 -14.61 13.80
N THR A 78 12.09 -15.51 14.33
CA THR A 78 12.19 -16.95 14.04
C THR A 78 10.85 -17.48 13.56
N GLY A 79 10.79 -17.94 12.31
CA GLY A 79 9.60 -18.59 11.74
C GLY A 79 8.41 -17.64 11.57
N VAL A 80 8.66 -16.35 11.39
CA VAL A 80 7.60 -15.35 11.21
C VAL A 80 6.93 -15.57 9.87
N SER A 81 5.60 -15.74 9.87
CA SER A 81 4.80 -15.79 8.65
C SER A 81 4.44 -14.36 8.25
N THR A 82 4.75 -13.97 7.02
CA THR A 82 4.31 -12.68 6.48
C THR A 82 2.78 -12.59 6.45
N ARG A 83 2.09 -13.72 6.29
CA ARG A 83 0.62 -13.78 6.35
C ARG A 83 0.10 -13.46 7.74
N THR A 84 0.65 -14.06 8.79
CA THR A 84 0.24 -13.77 10.17
C THR A 84 0.51 -12.31 10.55
N LEU A 85 1.65 -11.73 10.11
CA LEU A 85 1.92 -10.29 10.34
C LEU A 85 0.83 -9.37 9.77
N ARG A 86 0.22 -9.78 8.66
CA ARG A 86 -0.87 -9.02 8.02
C ARG A 86 -2.21 -9.21 8.71
N GLU A 87 -2.44 -10.38 9.31
CA GLU A 87 -3.65 -10.65 10.09
C GLU A 87 -3.65 -9.87 11.41
N GLU A 88 -2.48 -9.82 12.07
CA GLU A 88 -2.33 -9.20 13.39
C GLU A 88 -2.01 -7.70 13.33
N ASP A 89 -1.71 -7.18 12.13
CA ASP A 89 -1.23 -5.82 11.86
C ASP A 89 -0.18 -5.34 12.87
N SER A 90 1.02 -5.92 12.76
CA SER A 90 2.11 -5.59 13.67
C SER A 90 2.60 -4.15 13.45
N ASP A 91 2.30 -3.27 14.41
CA ASP A 91 2.76 -1.86 14.53
C ASP A 91 4.29 -1.72 14.69
N GLU A 92 5.00 -2.83 14.87
CA GLU A 92 6.44 -2.83 15.03
C GLU A 92 7.18 -2.33 13.75
N PRO A 93 8.18 -1.43 13.89
CA PRO A 93 8.94 -0.90 12.75
C PRO A 93 9.58 -1.96 11.87
N TRP A 94 10.06 -3.07 12.43
CA TRP A 94 10.70 -4.12 11.64
C TRP A 94 9.72 -4.85 10.71
N ALA A 95 8.42 -4.81 10.99
CA ALA A 95 7.44 -5.58 10.24
C ALA A 95 7.26 -5.05 8.81
N ALA A 96 7.47 -3.76 8.57
CA ALA A 96 7.44 -3.15 7.23
C ALA A 96 8.49 -3.73 6.27
N LEU A 97 9.58 -4.30 6.80
CA LEU A 97 10.60 -4.94 5.96
C LEU A 97 10.11 -6.29 5.42
N LEU A 98 9.20 -6.96 6.13
CA LEU A 98 8.71 -8.30 5.81
C LEU A 98 7.29 -8.30 5.20
N ASP A 99 6.52 -7.24 5.42
CA ASP A 99 5.27 -6.96 4.70
C ASP A 99 5.31 -5.51 4.16
N PRO A 100 6.06 -5.27 3.07
CA PRO A 100 6.23 -3.94 2.51
C PRO A 100 4.98 -3.42 1.78
N ALA A 101 4.03 -4.30 1.44
CA ALA A 101 2.78 -3.90 0.82
C ALA A 101 1.99 -2.87 1.65
N ARG A 102 2.19 -2.86 2.98
CA ARG A 102 1.60 -1.86 3.89
C ARG A 102 1.96 -0.41 3.50
N LEU A 103 3.17 -0.21 2.96
CA LEU A 103 3.68 1.13 2.64
C LEU A 103 2.92 1.75 1.46
N VAL A 104 2.39 0.93 0.53
CA VAL A 104 1.85 1.38 -0.77
C VAL A 104 0.80 2.49 -0.61
N ARG A 105 -0.07 2.39 0.40
CA ARG A 105 -1.10 3.41 0.65
C ARG A 105 -0.52 4.74 1.11
N GLY A 106 0.52 4.70 1.94
CA GLY A 106 1.16 5.90 2.45
C GLY A 106 2.02 6.62 1.41
N ILE A 107 2.31 6.01 0.26
CA ILE A 107 3.12 6.63 -0.79
C ILE A 107 2.29 7.72 -1.49
N GLY A 108 2.85 8.92 -1.52
CA GLY A 108 2.36 10.04 -2.31
C GLY A 108 3.06 10.12 -3.66
N GLU A 109 4.39 10.01 -3.65
CA GLU A 109 5.22 10.12 -4.85
C GLU A 109 6.44 9.21 -4.73
N VAL A 110 6.90 8.67 -5.87
CA VAL A 110 8.22 8.05 -5.99
C VAL A 110 9.16 9.08 -6.59
N LEU A 111 10.01 9.66 -5.74
CA LEU A 111 10.94 10.73 -6.11
C LEU A 111 12.11 10.23 -6.95
N SER A 112 12.57 9.01 -6.68
CA SER A 112 13.62 8.38 -7.47
C SER A 112 13.58 6.86 -7.36
N ALA A 113 14.06 6.19 -8.40
CA ALA A 113 14.27 4.74 -8.42
C ALA A 113 15.59 4.43 -9.12
N ARG A 114 16.40 3.55 -8.52
CA ARG A 114 17.67 3.12 -9.11
C ARG A 114 18.05 1.71 -8.67
N ARG A 115 18.88 1.05 -9.47
CA ARG A 115 19.55 -0.18 -9.03
C ARG A 115 20.83 0.16 -8.30
N THR A 116 21.08 -0.56 -7.23
CA THR A 116 22.32 -0.47 -6.46
C THR A 116 23.33 -1.52 -6.95
N GLU A 117 24.59 -1.35 -6.58
CA GLU A 117 25.68 -2.25 -6.99
C GLU A 117 25.51 -3.68 -6.44
N ASP A 118 24.85 -3.83 -5.29
CA ASP A 118 24.51 -5.11 -4.67
C ASP A 118 23.30 -5.81 -5.32
N GLY A 119 22.73 -5.21 -6.37
CA GLY A 119 21.61 -5.77 -7.13
C GLY A 119 20.22 -5.46 -6.55
N THR A 120 20.12 -4.75 -5.43
CA THR A 120 18.81 -4.29 -4.92
C THR A 120 18.24 -3.12 -5.72
N VAL A 121 16.95 -2.84 -5.53
CA VAL A 121 16.30 -1.65 -6.10
C VAL A 121 16.05 -0.66 -4.97
N GLU A 122 16.65 0.52 -5.07
CA GLU A 122 16.45 1.61 -4.12
C GLU A 122 15.35 2.55 -4.63
N LEU A 123 14.37 2.83 -3.78
CA LEU A 123 13.31 3.80 -4.01
C LEU A 123 13.39 4.92 -2.98
N THR A 124 13.23 6.16 -3.40
CA THR A 124 12.98 7.30 -2.52
C THR A 124 11.52 7.69 -2.63
N LEU A 125 10.82 7.70 -1.50
CA LEU A 125 9.37 7.86 -1.41
C LEU A 125 9.05 9.12 -0.62
N ALA A 126 8.05 9.89 -1.08
CA ALA A 126 7.43 10.95 -0.30
C ALA A 126 6.10 10.44 0.29
N PRO A 127 5.80 10.75 1.57
CA PRO A 127 4.53 10.36 2.16
C PRO A 127 3.36 11.15 1.54
N HIS A 128 2.22 10.50 1.37
CA HIS A 128 1.00 11.18 0.93
C HIS A 128 0.37 11.92 2.12
N PRO A 129 0.17 13.25 2.03
CA PRO A 129 -0.26 14.07 3.18
C PRO A 129 -1.61 13.67 3.76
N LEU A 130 -2.47 13.03 2.95
CA LEU A 130 -3.82 12.62 3.32
C LEU A 130 -3.98 11.13 3.56
N PHE A 131 -3.09 10.29 3.01
CA PHE A 131 -3.28 8.83 3.00
C PHE A 131 -2.27 8.08 3.86
N ALA A 132 -1.11 8.68 4.13
CA ALA A 132 -0.16 8.21 5.12
C ALA A 132 -0.79 8.22 6.51
N SER A 133 -0.60 7.12 7.24
CA SER A 133 -1.01 7.06 8.64
C SER A 133 -0.02 7.87 9.48
N PRO A 134 -0.50 8.75 10.39
CA PRO A 134 0.36 9.41 11.37
C PRO A 134 1.02 8.44 12.34
N GLU A 135 0.50 7.21 12.43
CA GLU A 135 1.01 6.14 13.29
C GLU A 135 2.11 5.30 12.60
N ASP A 136 2.24 5.38 11.27
CA ASP A 136 3.24 4.62 10.51
C ASP A 136 4.68 5.00 10.91
N PRO A 137 5.55 4.03 11.23
CA PRO A 137 6.91 4.29 11.69
C PRO A 137 7.88 4.71 10.58
N TRP A 138 7.54 4.51 9.31
CA TRP A 138 8.43 4.72 8.16
C TRP A 138 7.92 5.75 7.17
N LEU A 139 6.61 5.88 7.01
CA LEU A 139 6.00 6.78 6.05
C LEU A 139 4.89 7.66 6.65
N PRO A 140 5.12 8.31 7.81
CA PRO A 140 4.13 9.22 8.36
C PRO A 140 4.02 10.50 7.50
N PRO A 141 2.87 11.21 7.53
CA PRO A 141 2.58 12.34 6.66
C PRO A 141 3.51 13.54 6.84
N GLY A 142 4.15 13.69 8.01
CA GLY A 142 5.15 14.73 8.28
C GLY A 142 6.59 14.31 8.00
N ALA A 143 6.84 13.09 7.51
CA ALA A 143 8.19 12.69 7.10
C ALA A 143 8.68 13.50 5.89
N GLY A 144 9.99 13.71 5.81
CA GLY A 144 10.62 14.31 4.62
C GLY A 144 10.64 13.31 3.47
N THR A 145 11.43 12.24 3.61
CA THR A 145 11.42 11.12 2.66
C THR A 145 11.69 9.79 3.36
N LEU A 146 11.23 8.71 2.74
CA LEU A 146 11.61 7.34 3.09
C LEU A 146 12.42 6.75 1.93
N THR A 147 13.65 6.33 2.19
CA THR A 147 14.43 5.53 1.23
C THR A 147 14.35 4.06 1.60
N VAL A 148 13.88 3.21 0.69
CA VAL A 148 13.81 1.75 0.88
C VAL A 148 14.67 1.03 -0.13
N ARG A 149 15.24 -0.12 0.26
CA ARG A 149 15.91 -1.04 -0.66
C ARG A 149 15.13 -2.34 -0.75
N VAL A 150 14.67 -2.67 -1.94
CA VAL A 150 13.84 -3.83 -2.25
C VAL A 150 14.73 -4.93 -2.81
N ASP A 151 14.68 -6.13 -2.22
CA ASP A 151 15.25 -7.33 -2.83
C ASP A 151 14.39 -7.75 -4.03
N PRO A 152 14.92 -7.76 -5.27
CA PRO A 152 14.16 -8.13 -6.45
C PRO A 152 13.57 -9.55 -6.39
N ALA A 153 14.24 -10.47 -5.71
CA ALA A 153 13.83 -11.87 -5.64
C ALA A 153 12.64 -12.06 -4.69
N THR A 154 12.75 -11.56 -3.45
CA THR A 154 11.73 -11.78 -2.41
C THR A 154 10.73 -10.65 -2.29
N GLY A 155 11.03 -9.46 -2.82
CA GLY A 155 10.21 -8.26 -2.66
C GLY A 155 10.26 -7.65 -1.26
N PHE A 156 10.98 -8.26 -0.31
CA PHE A 156 11.21 -7.70 1.02
C PHE A 156 12.13 -6.49 0.98
N LEU A 157 12.05 -5.67 2.02
CA LEU A 157 12.97 -4.54 2.16
C LEU A 157 14.21 -5.00 2.92
N THR A 158 15.36 -4.88 2.28
CA THR A 158 16.67 -5.10 2.93
C THR A 158 17.07 -3.94 3.81
N ALA A 159 16.57 -2.73 3.51
CA ALA A 159 16.75 -1.55 4.34
C ALA A 159 15.59 -0.56 4.18
N ALA A 160 15.37 0.23 5.22
CA ALA A 160 14.51 1.40 5.24
C ALA A 160 15.22 2.54 5.99
N GLU A 161 15.19 3.75 5.44
CA GLU A 161 15.79 4.94 6.03
C GLU A 161 14.79 6.10 5.96
N LEU A 162 14.30 6.49 7.13
CA LEU A 162 13.40 7.63 7.30
C LEU A 162 14.22 8.90 7.53
N THR A 163 13.90 9.94 6.76
CA THR A 163 14.52 11.27 6.87
C THR A 163 13.48 12.33 7.17
N ASP A 164 13.85 13.29 8.01
CA ASP A 164 13.12 14.53 8.29
C ASP A 164 13.93 15.75 7.81
N ALA A 165 13.46 16.95 8.14
CA ALA A 165 14.16 18.20 7.80
C ALA A 165 15.56 18.34 8.45
N HIS A 166 15.87 17.52 9.45
CA HIS A 166 17.14 17.49 10.17
C HIS A 166 18.04 16.31 9.76
N GLY A 167 17.64 15.55 8.74
CA GLY A 167 18.40 14.42 8.19
C GLY A 167 17.82 13.06 8.59
N THR A 168 18.67 12.03 8.61
CA THR A 168 18.24 10.67 8.97
C THR A 168 17.71 10.63 10.39
N LEU A 169 16.52 10.06 10.55
CA LEU A 169 15.81 9.94 11.82
C LEU A 169 15.79 8.49 12.31
N ALA A 170 15.48 7.54 11.42
CA ALA A 170 15.43 6.13 11.75
C ALA A 170 15.98 5.30 10.59
N THR A 171 16.65 4.21 10.92
CA THR A 171 17.12 3.22 9.94
C THR A 171 16.74 1.83 10.41
N ALA A 172 16.36 0.98 9.47
CA ALA A 172 16.18 -0.44 9.65
C ALA A 172 16.96 -1.19 8.58
N ARG A 173 17.66 -2.25 8.97
CA ARG A 173 18.44 -3.08 8.05
C ARG A 173 18.25 -4.55 8.36
N LEU A 174 17.97 -5.35 7.33
CA LEU A 174 18.08 -6.80 7.41
C LEU A 174 19.56 -7.17 7.34
N THR A 175 20.07 -7.74 8.43
CA THR A 175 21.45 -8.24 8.54
C THR A 175 21.55 -9.73 8.28
N GLY A 176 20.42 -10.44 8.33
CA GLY A 176 20.30 -11.83 7.91
C GLY A 176 18.85 -12.12 7.56
N LEU A 177 18.64 -12.88 6.48
CA LEU A 177 17.34 -13.32 6.01
C LEU A 177 17.46 -14.74 5.50
N HIS A 178 16.65 -15.62 6.05
CA HIS A 178 16.40 -16.95 5.52
C HIS A 178 14.91 -17.09 5.25
N THR A 179 14.56 -17.42 4.01
CA THR A 179 13.19 -17.62 3.57
C THR A 179 12.95 -19.08 3.29
N GLU A 180 11.93 -19.65 3.95
CA GLU A 180 11.38 -20.93 3.56
C GLU A 180 10.34 -20.65 2.46
N ALA A 181 10.57 -21.21 1.28
CA ALA A 181 9.70 -21.01 0.14
C ALA A 181 8.30 -21.58 0.45
N ALA A 182 7.28 -20.71 0.37
CA ALA A 182 5.90 -21.14 0.28
C ALA A 182 5.44 -21.11 -1.18
N PRO A 183 4.46 -21.94 -1.56
CA PRO A 183 3.84 -21.83 -2.88
C PRO A 183 3.16 -20.46 -2.98
N SER A 184 3.71 -19.58 -3.83
CA SER A 184 3.01 -18.38 -4.25
C SER A 184 1.99 -18.75 -5.32
N SER A 185 0.87 -18.03 -5.37
CA SER A 185 0.03 -17.98 -6.57
C SER A 185 0.54 -16.83 -7.44
N PRO A 186 1.22 -17.12 -8.56
CA PRO A 186 1.74 -16.06 -9.42
C PRO A 186 0.62 -15.15 -9.95
N ASP A 187 -0.60 -15.67 -10.09
CA ASP A 187 -1.74 -14.93 -10.64
C ASP A 187 -2.31 -13.91 -9.64
N ALA A 188 -2.42 -14.27 -8.35
CA ALA A 188 -2.79 -13.31 -7.31
C ALA A 188 -1.73 -12.20 -7.21
N ALA A 189 -0.44 -12.58 -7.21
CA ALA A 189 0.68 -11.65 -7.18
C ALA A 189 0.69 -10.70 -8.39
N ARG A 190 0.39 -11.22 -9.60
CA ARG A 190 0.22 -10.42 -10.84
C ARG A 190 -0.91 -9.42 -10.73
N THR A 191 -2.04 -9.83 -10.17
CA THR A 191 -3.21 -8.95 -10.01
C THR A 191 -2.90 -7.81 -9.05
N LEU A 192 -2.28 -8.10 -7.90
CA LEU A 192 -1.85 -7.07 -6.94
C LEU A 192 -0.79 -6.12 -7.53
N ALA A 193 0.16 -6.66 -8.30
CA ALA A 193 1.14 -5.84 -9.00
C ALA A 193 0.49 -4.86 -9.98
N ARG A 194 -0.49 -5.31 -10.77
CA ARG A 194 -1.26 -4.44 -11.67
C ARG A 194 -2.00 -3.35 -10.90
N MET A 195 -2.65 -3.71 -9.78
CA MET A 195 -3.31 -2.73 -8.91
C MET A 195 -2.33 -1.69 -8.37
N ALA A 196 -1.11 -2.08 -7.98
CA ALA A 196 -0.12 -1.15 -7.43
C ALA A 196 0.41 -0.13 -8.45
N ARG A 197 0.50 -0.51 -9.74
CA ARG A 197 0.95 0.39 -10.82
C ARG A 197 0.06 1.61 -11.00
N THR A 198 -1.21 1.53 -10.62
CA THR A 198 -2.14 2.67 -10.70
C THR A 198 -1.70 3.85 -9.83
N LEU A 199 -0.77 3.66 -8.90
CA LEU A 199 -0.19 4.73 -8.11
C LEU A 199 0.69 5.69 -8.93
N LEU A 200 1.37 5.18 -9.97
CA LEU A 200 2.34 5.96 -10.76
C LEU A 200 1.86 6.29 -12.16
N GLU A 201 0.91 5.52 -12.69
CA GLU A 201 0.47 5.70 -14.06
C GLU A 201 -0.57 6.82 -14.11
N PRO A 202 -0.32 7.95 -14.80
CA PRO A 202 -1.36 8.94 -15.01
C PRO A 202 -2.46 8.35 -15.91
N ALA A 203 -3.72 8.65 -15.61
CA ALA A 203 -4.85 8.14 -16.38
C ALA A 203 -6.03 9.11 -16.35
N ARG A 204 -6.46 9.58 -17.52
CA ARG A 204 -7.71 10.34 -17.66
C ARG A 204 -8.73 9.47 -18.37
N LEU A 205 -9.57 8.82 -17.57
CA LEU A 205 -10.50 7.81 -18.05
C LEU A 205 -11.91 8.39 -18.10
N ARG A 206 -12.78 7.80 -18.91
CA ARG A 206 -14.23 7.96 -18.72
C ARG A 206 -14.78 6.59 -18.37
N ALA A 207 -15.63 6.52 -17.36
CA ALA A 207 -16.16 5.24 -16.91
C ALA A 207 -17.66 5.35 -16.62
N GLU A 208 -18.42 4.37 -17.10
CA GLU A 208 -19.79 4.18 -16.60
C GLU A 208 -19.73 3.11 -15.51
N VAL A 209 -20.34 3.41 -14.36
CA VAL A 209 -20.31 2.52 -13.20
C VAL A 209 -21.73 2.22 -12.77
N ARG A 210 -22.08 0.94 -12.85
CA ARG A 210 -23.32 0.44 -12.29
C ARG A 210 -23.08 0.07 -10.83
N VAL A 211 -23.84 0.69 -9.94
CA VAL A 211 -23.85 0.41 -8.49
C VAL A 211 -25.01 -0.53 -8.21
N ASP A 212 -24.70 -1.80 -7.99
CA ASP A 212 -25.69 -2.87 -7.79
C ASP A 212 -26.09 -3.05 -6.33
N ALA A 213 -25.16 -2.76 -5.42
CA ALA A 213 -25.38 -2.75 -3.98
C ALA A 213 -24.51 -1.65 -3.36
N GLU A 214 -25.11 -0.82 -2.53
CA GLU A 214 -24.44 0.25 -1.79
C GLU A 214 -25.29 0.60 -0.56
N THR A 215 -24.63 0.73 0.60
CA THR A 215 -25.32 1.03 1.87
C THR A 215 -25.39 2.53 2.14
N HIS A 216 -24.63 3.35 1.40
CA HIS A 216 -24.59 4.81 1.53
C HIS A 216 -25.18 5.48 0.28
N GLU A 217 -26.21 6.30 0.46
CA GLU A 217 -26.87 6.97 -0.66
C GLU A 217 -26.23 8.31 -1.03
N ASP A 218 -25.34 8.84 -0.19
CA ASP A 218 -24.67 10.13 -0.41
C ASP A 218 -23.43 10.01 -1.29
N LEU A 219 -23.29 10.94 -2.23
CA LEU A 219 -22.14 11.07 -3.13
C LEU A 219 -21.52 12.46 -2.99
N THR A 220 -20.94 12.72 -1.82
CA THR A 220 -20.14 13.93 -1.58
C THR A 220 -18.67 13.63 -1.84
N PHE A 221 -18.01 14.47 -2.63
CA PHE A 221 -16.62 14.28 -3.03
C PHE A 221 -15.83 15.57 -2.94
N THR A 222 -14.70 15.53 -2.22
CA THR A 222 -13.75 16.63 -2.14
C THR A 222 -12.47 16.21 -2.86
N PRO A 223 -12.30 16.63 -4.13
CA PRO A 223 -11.13 16.26 -4.93
C PRO A 223 -9.88 16.93 -4.39
N VAL A 224 -8.74 16.26 -4.56
CA VAL A 224 -7.42 16.89 -4.46
C VAL A 224 -6.68 16.75 -5.79
N PRO A 225 -5.62 17.56 -6.04
CA PRO A 225 -4.85 17.43 -7.26
C PRO A 225 -4.38 15.99 -7.45
N SER A 226 -4.77 15.40 -8.57
CA SER A 226 -4.41 14.05 -8.95
C SER A 226 -4.19 14.01 -10.45
N GLU A 227 -3.21 13.25 -10.89
CA GLU A 227 -2.99 13.01 -12.32
C GLU A 227 -4.04 12.05 -12.90
N ARG A 228 -4.84 11.42 -12.01
CA ARG A 228 -5.91 10.51 -12.36
C ARG A 228 -7.27 11.17 -12.15
N SER A 229 -8.12 11.09 -13.17
CA SER A 229 -9.52 11.53 -13.06
C SER A 229 -10.42 10.74 -13.97
N TRP A 230 -11.68 10.65 -13.56
CA TRP A 230 -12.75 10.06 -14.35
C TRP A 230 -14.10 10.73 -14.10
N THR A 231 -14.94 10.70 -15.12
CA THR A 231 -16.37 11.02 -14.97
C THR A 231 -17.10 9.70 -14.78
N VAL A 232 -17.70 9.51 -13.61
CA VAL A 232 -18.51 8.35 -13.25
C VAL A 232 -19.98 8.70 -13.35
N THR A 233 -20.72 7.91 -14.11
CA THR A 233 -22.18 7.97 -14.14
C THR A 233 -22.73 6.74 -13.43
N CYS A 234 -23.59 6.96 -12.44
CA CYS A 234 -24.30 5.94 -11.68
C CYS A 234 -25.79 6.32 -11.54
N ALA A 235 -26.60 5.45 -10.92
CA ALA A 235 -28.03 5.70 -10.74
C ALA A 235 -28.34 6.95 -9.91
N ALA A 236 -27.46 7.33 -8.98
CA ALA A 236 -27.59 8.52 -8.14
C ALA A 236 -27.13 9.81 -8.82
N GLY A 237 -26.48 9.73 -9.99
CA GLY A 237 -26.04 10.89 -10.77
C GLY A 237 -24.68 10.70 -11.44
N THR A 238 -24.18 11.78 -12.03
CA THR A 238 -22.84 11.86 -12.63
C THR A 238 -21.92 12.66 -11.70
N LEU A 239 -20.74 12.10 -11.40
CA LEU A 239 -19.73 12.68 -10.53
C LEU A 239 -18.37 12.67 -11.25
N THR A 240 -17.65 13.79 -11.21
CA THR A 240 -16.25 13.81 -11.62
C THR A 240 -15.39 13.53 -10.39
N LEU A 241 -14.65 12.44 -10.46
CA LEU A 241 -13.85 11.89 -9.37
C LEU A 241 -12.36 11.93 -9.78
N THR A 242 -11.49 12.07 -8.79
CA THR A 242 -10.04 12.04 -8.94
C THR A 242 -9.46 10.81 -8.24
N GLY A 243 -8.27 10.37 -8.64
CA GLY A 243 -7.60 9.21 -8.02
C GLY A 243 -7.18 9.45 -6.57
N ASP A 244 -7.05 10.71 -6.18
CA ASP A 244 -6.83 11.15 -4.81
C ASP A 244 -8.00 12.02 -4.35
N TYR A 245 -8.31 11.96 -3.06
CA TYR A 245 -9.42 12.67 -2.43
C TYR A 245 -9.11 12.97 -0.96
N GLU A 246 -9.90 13.85 -0.34
CA GLU A 246 -9.85 14.06 1.11
C GLU A 246 -10.71 13.01 1.83
N PRO A 247 -10.12 12.03 2.56
CA PRO A 247 -10.90 10.94 3.15
C PRO A 247 -11.92 11.40 4.19
N ASP A 248 -11.62 12.49 4.91
CA ASP A 248 -12.48 13.08 5.95
C ASP A 248 -13.67 13.86 5.40
N GLN A 249 -13.56 14.31 4.14
CA GLN A 249 -14.56 15.18 3.51
C GLN A 249 -15.25 14.48 2.33
N THR A 250 -14.95 13.20 2.13
CA THR A 250 -15.50 12.39 1.05
C THR A 250 -16.40 11.30 1.63
N SER A 251 -17.63 11.25 1.12
CA SER A 251 -18.58 10.19 1.49
C SER A 251 -18.02 8.79 1.19
N PRO A 252 -18.34 7.76 2.00
CA PRO A 252 -17.81 6.41 1.78
C PRO A 252 -18.09 5.85 0.37
N ALA A 253 -19.27 6.11 -0.20
CA ALA A 253 -19.60 5.66 -1.56
C ALA A 253 -18.72 6.34 -2.62
N ALA A 254 -18.52 7.66 -2.52
CA ALA A 254 -17.63 8.37 -3.43
C ALA A 254 -16.16 7.96 -3.27
N ALA A 255 -15.70 7.67 -2.04
CA ALA A 255 -14.36 7.17 -1.77
C ALA A 255 -14.15 5.76 -2.37
N ARG A 256 -15.13 4.85 -2.24
CA ARG A 256 -15.06 3.52 -2.88
C ARG A 256 -14.92 3.64 -4.39
N LEU A 257 -15.72 4.51 -5.01
CA LEU A 257 -15.59 4.81 -6.43
C LEU A 257 -14.17 5.31 -6.73
N ALA A 258 -13.67 6.34 -6.03
CA ALA A 258 -12.30 6.82 -6.25
C ALA A 258 -11.24 5.71 -6.09
N GLU A 259 -11.38 4.79 -5.14
CA GLU A 259 -10.46 3.66 -4.97
C GLU A 259 -10.55 2.61 -6.10
N LEU A 260 -11.63 2.55 -6.89
CA LEU A 260 -11.66 1.75 -8.13
C LEU A 260 -10.65 2.27 -9.17
N LEU A 261 -10.37 3.58 -9.20
CA LEU A 261 -9.37 4.19 -10.08
C LEU A 261 -7.94 3.94 -9.63
N THR A 262 -7.73 3.97 -8.32
CA THR A 262 -6.41 3.89 -7.71
C THR A 262 -6.36 2.73 -6.72
N PRO A 263 -6.59 1.48 -7.19
CA PRO A 263 -6.63 0.31 -6.33
C PRO A 263 -5.32 0.04 -5.58
N ALA A 264 -4.21 0.65 -6.00
CA ALA A 264 -2.95 0.64 -5.24
C ALA A 264 -3.15 0.93 -3.75
N ARG A 265 -4.04 1.88 -3.40
CA ARG A 265 -4.29 2.23 -1.98
C ARG A 265 -5.00 1.11 -1.22
N ILE A 266 -5.84 0.31 -1.90
CA ILE A 266 -6.51 -0.86 -1.32
C ILE A 266 -5.49 -1.97 -1.03
N VAL A 267 -4.48 -2.17 -1.88
CA VAL A 267 -3.51 -3.29 -1.79
C VAL A 267 -2.92 -3.43 -0.39
N SER A 268 -2.58 -2.30 0.25
CA SER A 268 -2.02 -2.27 1.61
C SER A 268 -2.92 -2.89 2.68
N HIS A 269 -4.23 -2.97 2.45
CA HIS A 269 -5.23 -3.53 3.37
C HIS A 269 -5.60 -4.95 3.04
N LEU A 270 -5.08 -5.53 1.96
CA LEU A 270 -5.47 -6.89 1.60
C LEU A 270 -4.69 -7.92 2.42
N ALA A 271 -5.44 -8.90 2.91
CA ALA A 271 -4.95 -10.09 3.56
C ALA A 271 -5.61 -11.33 2.90
N HIS A 272 -5.01 -12.50 3.10
CA HIS A 272 -5.52 -13.78 2.58
C HIS A 272 -5.86 -13.78 1.08
N VAL A 273 -5.04 -13.10 0.27
CA VAL A 273 -5.31 -12.95 -1.16
C VAL A 273 -5.26 -14.31 -1.86
N THR A 274 -6.36 -14.64 -2.53
CA THR A 274 -6.51 -15.84 -3.36
C THR A 274 -6.93 -15.42 -4.76
N HIS A 275 -6.48 -16.17 -5.77
CA HIS A 275 -6.91 -15.94 -7.14
C HIS A 275 -8.21 -16.71 -7.41
N SER A 276 -9.08 -16.12 -8.22
CA SER A 276 -10.26 -16.79 -8.78
C SER A 276 -10.20 -16.88 -10.30
N SER A 277 -9.43 -16.00 -10.94
CA SER A 277 -9.09 -16.00 -12.36
C SER A 277 -7.74 -15.29 -12.57
N PRO A 278 -7.19 -15.25 -13.79
CA PRO A 278 -5.96 -14.49 -14.09
C PRO A 278 -6.04 -12.99 -13.77
N THR A 279 -7.24 -12.43 -13.67
CA THR A 279 -7.48 -10.99 -13.42
C THR A 279 -8.33 -10.74 -12.19
N SER A 280 -8.68 -11.79 -11.44
CA SER A 280 -9.62 -11.70 -10.34
C SER A 280 -9.03 -12.29 -9.08
N ILE A 281 -9.22 -11.57 -7.97
CA ILE A 281 -8.80 -11.99 -6.64
C ILE A 281 -9.96 -11.92 -5.66
N ALA A 282 -9.86 -12.76 -4.62
CA ALA A 282 -10.63 -12.65 -3.40
C ALA A 282 -9.67 -12.44 -2.23
N ALA A 283 -9.98 -11.52 -1.34
CA ALA A 283 -9.14 -11.17 -0.20
C ALA A 283 -10.01 -10.76 0.99
N THR A 284 -9.50 -10.98 2.20
CA THR A 284 -10.05 -10.28 3.37
C THR A 284 -9.37 -8.92 3.48
N VAL A 285 -10.00 -8.01 4.22
CA VAL A 285 -9.42 -6.69 4.47
C VAL A 285 -8.94 -6.61 5.92
N ARG A 286 -7.77 -6.00 6.12
CA ARG A 286 -7.12 -5.84 7.43
C ARG A 286 -7.98 -5.00 8.37
N PRO A 287 -7.96 -5.28 9.69
CA PRO A 287 -8.60 -4.44 10.68
C PRO A 287 -8.11 -3.00 10.58
N LEU A 288 -9.02 -2.05 10.74
CA LEU A 288 -8.69 -0.63 10.71
C LEU A 288 -8.11 -0.20 12.05
N ARG A 289 -6.89 0.35 12.05
CA ARG A 289 -6.45 1.27 13.09
C ARG A 289 -6.39 2.70 12.57
N THR A 290 -6.45 3.62 13.52
CA THR A 290 -6.69 5.05 13.44
C THR A 290 -6.13 5.71 12.19
N PHE A 291 -6.96 5.74 11.14
CA PHE A 291 -6.93 6.73 10.05
C PHE A 291 -5.76 6.66 9.04
N PRO A 292 -6.01 6.96 7.73
CA PRO A 292 -7.30 7.03 7.05
C PRO A 292 -7.76 5.65 6.61
N PHE A 293 -9.03 5.49 6.26
CA PHE A 293 -9.67 4.22 5.94
C PHE A 293 -9.51 3.84 4.46
N SER A 294 -9.48 2.56 4.10
CA SER A 294 -9.94 2.17 2.77
C SER A 294 -11.46 2.09 2.82
N ALA A 295 -12.14 2.70 1.87
CA ALA A 295 -13.60 2.71 1.82
C ALA A 295 -14.19 1.30 1.52
N TRP A 296 -13.36 0.35 1.14
CA TRP A 296 -13.69 -1.07 0.96
C TRP A 296 -13.49 -1.93 2.22
N ALA A 297 -13.01 -1.32 3.31
CA ALA A 297 -12.52 -1.98 4.51
C ALA A 297 -13.28 -1.67 5.82
N PRO A 298 -14.59 -1.38 5.87
CA PRO A 298 -15.18 -0.81 7.08
C PRO A 298 -15.21 -1.76 8.30
N ASP A 299 -15.17 -3.08 8.12
CA ASP A 299 -15.31 -4.06 9.20
C ASP A 299 -14.36 -5.27 9.05
N ASP A 300 -13.95 -5.86 10.18
CA ASP A 300 -12.95 -6.94 10.33
C ASP A 300 -13.34 -8.31 9.73
N ALA A 301 -14.47 -8.41 9.01
CA ALA A 301 -15.01 -9.66 8.47
C ALA A 301 -15.34 -9.61 6.98
N LEU A 302 -14.99 -8.52 6.28
CA LEU A 302 -15.34 -8.38 4.88
C LEU A 302 -14.42 -9.19 3.98
N THR A 303 -15.06 -9.99 3.13
CA THR A 303 -14.42 -10.62 1.97
C THR A 303 -14.67 -9.75 0.76
N CYS A 304 -13.60 -9.28 0.14
CA CYS A 304 -13.64 -8.49 -1.07
C CYS A 304 -13.28 -9.35 -2.27
N HIS A 305 -14.01 -9.15 -3.36
CA HIS A 305 -13.76 -9.75 -4.66
C HIS A 305 -13.51 -8.64 -5.66
N PHE A 306 -12.35 -8.67 -6.30
CA PHE A 306 -11.92 -7.67 -7.26
C PHE A 306 -11.62 -8.33 -8.60
N THR A 307 -12.03 -7.68 -9.68
CA THR A 307 -11.63 -7.99 -11.04
C THR A 307 -10.95 -6.77 -11.63
N VAL A 308 -9.76 -6.96 -12.18
CA VAL A 308 -8.87 -5.89 -12.63
C VAL A 308 -8.78 -5.85 -14.15
N ASP A 309 -8.76 -4.66 -14.72
CA ASP A 309 -8.43 -4.47 -16.13
C ASP A 309 -6.95 -4.78 -16.38
N GLU A 310 -6.66 -5.64 -17.36
CA GLU A 310 -5.29 -6.09 -17.58
C GLU A 310 -4.33 -5.00 -18.04
N ALA A 311 -4.85 -4.02 -18.79
CA ALA A 311 -4.05 -2.98 -19.41
C ALA A 311 -3.76 -1.83 -18.44
N THR A 312 -4.75 -1.42 -17.66
CA THR A 312 -4.70 -0.20 -16.82
C THR A 312 -4.58 -0.48 -15.33
N GLY A 313 -4.83 -1.71 -14.88
CA GLY A 313 -4.79 -2.08 -13.47
C GLY A 313 -5.96 -1.55 -12.63
N VAL A 314 -6.95 -0.87 -13.22
CA VAL A 314 -8.15 -0.38 -12.52
C VAL A 314 -9.13 -1.50 -12.20
N LEU A 315 -10.02 -1.29 -11.23
CA LEU A 315 -11.04 -2.27 -10.88
C LEU A 315 -12.22 -2.19 -11.86
N LEU A 316 -12.47 -3.27 -12.60
CA LEU A 316 -13.66 -3.46 -13.43
C LEU A 316 -14.86 -3.94 -12.63
N THR A 317 -14.60 -4.70 -11.57
CA THR A 317 -15.64 -5.16 -10.64
C THR A 317 -15.06 -5.18 -9.26
N ALA A 318 -15.81 -4.66 -8.29
CA ALA A 318 -15.45 -4.70 -6.89
C ALA A 318 -16.69 -5.03 -6.08
N ARG A 319 -16.59 -6.06 -5.26
CA ARG A 319 -17.68 -6.56 -4.42
C ARG A 319 -17.16 -6.82 -3.02
N ALA A 320 -17.88 -6.38 -2.00
CA ALA A 320 -17.61 -6.77 -0.62
C ALA A 320 -18.82 -7.53 -0.05
N THR A 321 -18.52 -8.62 0.66
CA THR A 321 -19.52 -9.48 1.29
C THR A 321 -19.20 -9.73 2.74
N GLU A 322 -20.24 -9.80 3.56
CA GLU A 322 -20.20 -10.29 4.94
C GLU A 322 -21.06 -11.55 5.01
N GLY A 323 -20.42 -12.73 5.10
CA GLY A 323 -21.11 -14.00 4.88
C GLY A 323 -21.79 -14.04 3.51
N ASP A 324 -23.09 -14.36 3.48
CA ASP A 324 -23.88 -14.41 2.24
C ASP A 324 -24.42 -13.04 1.78
N ARG A 325 -24.24 -11.99 2.60
CA ARG A 325 -24.78 -10.65 2.33
C ARG A 325 -23.79 -9.82 1.53
N THR A 326 -24.20 -9.32 0.37
CA THR A 326 -23.44 -8.29 -0.38
C THR A 326 -23.69 -6.93 0.22
N LEU A 327 -22.63 -6.23 0.63
CA LEU A 327 -22.71 -4.85 1.13
C LEU A 327 -22.45 -3.85 0.01
N PHE A 328 -21.40 -4.10 -0.78
CA PHE A 328 -20.98 -3.24 -1.87
C PHE A 328 -20.85 -4.08 -3.14
N HIS A 329 -21.32 -3.55 -4.27
CA HIS A 329 -21.06 -4.14 -5.57
C HIS A 329 -21.08 -3.06 -6.64
N HIS A 330 -19.90 -2.77 -7.19
CA HIS A 330 -19.70 -1.81 -8.27
C HIS A 330 -19.16 -2.54 -9.50
N VAL A 331 -19.73 -2.21 -10.66
CA VAL A 331 -19.35 -2.80 -11.96
C VAL A 331 -19.08 -1.66 -12.94
N VAL A 332 -17.86 -1.60 -13.47
CA VAL A 332 -17.52 -0.71 -14.58
C VAL A 332 -18.11 -1.33 -15.85
N THR A 333 -19.12 -0.68 -16.43
CA THR A 333 -19.84 -1.18 -17.61
C THR A 333 -19.24 -0.67 -18.92
N LEU A 334 -18.46 0.40 -18.86
CA LEU A 334 -17.79 0.98 -20.00
C LEU A 334 -16.50 1.68 -19.53
N LEU A 335 -15.38 1.38 -20.18
CA LEU A 335 -14.08 2.02 -19.95
C LEU A 335 -13.39 2.32 -21.30
N PRO A 336 -13.72 3.43 -21.97
CA PRO A 336 -12.95 3.92 -23.11
C PRO A 336 -11.52 4.25 -22.67
N THR A 337 -10.57 3.48 -23.19
CA THR A 337 -9.14 3.83 -23.23
C THR A 337 -8.87 4.89 -24.28
#